data_AF-A0AB73BWJ8-F1
#
_entry.id   AF-A0AB73BWJ8-F1
#
_cell.length_a   1.000
_cell.length_b   1.000
_cell.length_c   1.000
_cell.angle_alpha   90.00
_cell.angle_beta   90.00
_cell.angle_gamma   90.00
#
_symmetry.space_group_name_H-M   'P 1'
#
loop_
_entity.id
_entity.type
_entity.pdbx_description
1 polymer ?
#
loop_
_entity_poly.entity_id
_entity_poly.type
_entity_poly.pdbx_seq_one_letter_code
_entity_poly.pdbx_strand_id
1 'polypeptide(L)'
;MKKAEIIKKFRTIGIAELEQEIRERGKYKVFSEFAEIMDKRSYFTVNVEGEICRKKVNPILLEFPYEENAKTLAKMILDYGAPEERQRIHPIARLSNVEIPVLKQKLMTTLVHQNFEHAKRYAKELFLREEETFWKLLHRFVELGEKESQKREVLRAFQVCMQVVKYDERLFHLYLSFLTRYRDNY
;
A
#
# COMPACT_ATOMS: atom_id res chain seq x y z
N MET A 1 -8.59 6.79 13.35
CA MET A 1 -9.41 5.85 14.13
C MET A 1 -8.50 4.98 14.98
N LYS A 2 -8.85 4.70 16.24
CA LYS A 2 -8.12 3.80 17.14
C LYS A 2 -8.41 2.32 16.78
N LYS A 3 -7.54 1.39 17.21
CA LYS A 3 -7.61 -0.08 16.92
C LYS A 3 -9.03 -0.66 17.01
N ALA A 4 -9.74 -0.36 18.10
CA ALA A 4 -11.06 -0.92 18.37
C ALA A 4 -12.13 -0.40 17.39
N GLU A 5 -11.97 0.83 16.88
CA GLU A 5 -12.98 1.49 16.05
C GLU A 5 -12.98 0.93 14.63
N ILE A 6 -11.82 0.69 14.02
CA ILE A 6 -11.73 0.17 12.63
C ILE A 6 -12.27 -1.26 12.57
N ILE A 7 -11.84 -2.13 13.49
CA ILE A 7 -12.27 -3.53 13.52
C ILE A 7 -13.76 -3.61 13.87
N LYS A 8 -14.23 -2.81 14.84
CA LYS A 8 -15.65 -2.76 15.18
C LYS A 8 -16.47 -2.32 13.97
N LYS A 9 -16.10 -1.19 13.33
CA LYS A 9 -16.78 -0.69 12.13
C LYS A 9 -16.81 -1.75 11.04
N PHE A 10 -15.66 -2.35 10.69
CA PHE A 10 -15.57 -3.39 9.66
C PHE A 10 -16.49 -4.59 9.91
N ARG A 11 -16.61 -5.04 11.17
CA ARG A 11 -17.44 -6.20 11.52
C ARG A 11 -18.94 -5.91 11.56
N THR A 12 -19.33 -4.65 11.65
CA THR A 12 -20.75 -4.26 11.83
C THR A 12 -21.33 -3.53 10.62
N ILE A 13 -20.49 -2.84 9.84
CA ILE A 13 -20.96 -2.01 8.72
C ILE A 13 -21.46 -2.91 7.58
N GLY A 14 -22.65 -2.61 7.08
CA GLY A 14 -23.21 -3.29 5.91
C GLY A 14 -22.73 -2.67 4.59
N ILE A 15 -22.90 -3.40 3.48
CA ILE A 15 -22.56 -2.90 2.14
C ILE A 15 -23.29 -1.59 1.83
N ALA A 16 -24.58 -1.49 2.14
CA ALA A 16 -25.38 -0.29 1.82
C ALA A 16 -24.90 0.96 2.58
N GLU A 17 -24.52 0.80 3.85
CA GLU A 17 -24.00 1.89 4.68
C GLU A 17 -22.61 2.33 4.17
N LEU A 18 -21.74 1.38 3.85
CA LEU A 18 -20.41 1.67 3.32
C LEU A 18 -20.47 2.28 1.90
N GLU A 19 -21.40 1.82 1.06
CA GLU A 19 -21.69 2.41 -0.25
C GLU A 19 -22.10 3.88 -0.11
N GLN A 20 -22.98 4.19 0.84
CA GLN A 20 -23.39 5.57 1.12
C GLN A 20 -22.20 6.42 1.59
N GLU A 21 -21.37 5.91 2.50
CA GLU A 21 -20.14 6.61 2.93
C GLU A 21 -19.20 6.90 1.74
N ILE A 22 -19.05 5.95 0.81
CA ILE A 22 -18.20 6.13 -0.38
C ILE A 22 -18.75 7.24 -1.27
N ARG A 23 -20.07 7.30 -1.48
CA ARG A 23 -20.73 8.34 -2.28
C ARG A 23 -20.58 9.72 -1.66
N GLU A 24 -20.72 9.82 -0.34
CA GLU A 24 -20.67 11.10 0.38
C GLU A 24 -19.25 11.64 0.57
N ARG A 25 -18.30 10.75 0.86
CA ARG A 25 -16.97 11.13 1.35
C ARG A 25 -15.86 10.88 0.33
N GLY A 26 -16.15 10.13 -0.73
CA GLY A 26 -15.22 9.71 -1.77
C GLY A 26 -14.51 8.39 -1.44
N LYS A 27 -14.30 7.57 -2.48
CA LYS A 27 -13.76 6.20 -2.38
C LYS A 27 -12.44 6.11 -1.62
N TYR A 28 -11.48 6.98 -1.94
CA TYR A 28 -10.15 6.92 -1.34
C TYR A 28 -10.14 7.33 0.14
N LYS A 29 -10.99 8.29 0.52
CA LYS A 29 -11.10 8.71 1.93
C LYS A 29 -11.63 7.56 2.78
N VAL A 30 -12.64 6.84 2.29
CA VAL A 30 -13.18 5.66 2.96
C VAL A 30 -12.15 4.53 2.96
N PHE A 31 -11.52 4.22 1.83
CA PHE A 31 -10.52 3.16 1.73
C PHE A 31 -9.33 3.36 2.68
N SER A 32 -8.84 4.60 2.80
CA SER A 32 -7.78 4.98 3.73
C SER A 32 -8.12 4.63 5.19
N GLU A 33 -9.40 4.68 5.59
CA GLU A 33 -9.83 4.28 6.94
C GLU A 33 -9.53 2.82 7.25
N PHE A 34 -9.67 1.97 6.24
CA PHE A 34 -9.50 0.52 6.32
C PHE A 34 -8.09 0.06 5.95
N ALA A 35 -7.17 0.94 5.53
CA ALA A 35 -5.82 0.57 5.07
C ALA A 35 -5.05 -0.38 6.01
N GLU A 36 -5.25 -0.24 7.33
CA GLU A 36 -4.60 -1.08 8.35
C GLU A 36 -5.01 -2.56 8.30
N ILE A 37 -6.18 -2.88 7.74
CA ILE A 37 -6.68 -4.25 7.58
C ILE A 37 -6.62 -4.74 6.13
N MET A 38 -6.08 -3.91 5.22
CA MET A 38 -5.91 -4.26 3.80
C MET A 38 -4.49 -4.76 3.49
N ASP A 39 -3.52 -4.35 4.31
CA ASP A 39 -2.13 -4.82 4.21
C ASP A 39 -1.98 -6.23 4.79
N LYS A 40 -1.08 -7.02 4.20
CA LYS A 40 -0.72 -8.33 4.74
C LYS A 40 0.45 -8.19 5.70
N ARG A 41 0.49 -9.02 6.75
CA ARG A 41 1.60 -9.01 7.72
C ARG A 41 2.91 -9.49 7.09
N SER A 42 2.83 -10.49 6.23
CA SER A 42 3.94 -11.04 5.47
C SER A 42 3.46 -11.39 4.06
N TYR A 43 4.35 -11.26 3.07
CA TYR A 43 4.09 -11.68 1.69
C TYR A 43 4.74 -13.03 1.36
N PHE A 44 5.05 -13.81 2.39
CA PHE A 44 5.49 -15.19 2.27
C PHE A 44 4.73 -16.07 3.25
N THR A 45 4.66 -17.35 2.90
CA THR A 45 4.11 -18.45 3.69
C THR A 45 5.04 -19.64 3.58
N VAL A 46 4.83 -20.66 4.39
CA VAL A 46 5.52 -21.95 4.29
C VAL A 46 4.47 -22.99 3.90
N ASN A 47 4.74 -23.82 2.88
CA ASN A 47 3.85 -24.92 2.50
C ASN A 47 4.05 -26.15 3.40
N VAL A 48 3.28 -27.21 3.15
CA VAL A 48 3.35 -28.46 3.92
C VAL A 48 4.71 -29.15 3.79
N GLU A 49 5.43 -28.93 2.67
CA GLU A 49 6.79 -29.43 2.46
C GLU A 49 7.89 -28.56 3.11
N GLY A 50 7.54 -27.44 3.75
CA GLY A 50 8.52 -26.54 4.37
C GLY A 50 9.14 -25.50 3.43
N GLU A 51 8.67 -25.41 2.19
CA GLU A 51 9.15 -24.45 1.19
C GLU A 51 8.52 -23.07 1.41
N ILE A 52 9.32 -22.01 1.16
CA ILE A 52 8.84 -20.63 1.24
C ILE A 52 8.06 -20.30 -0.03
N CYS A 53 6.75 -20.17 0.08
CA CYS A 53 5.88 -19.70 -1.00
C CYS A 53 5.56 -18.21 -0.84
N ARG A 54 5.28 -17.51 -1.94
CA ARG A 54 4.89 -16.10 -1.93
C ARG A 54 3.38 -15.96 -1.81
N LYS A 55 2.90 -15.08 -0.94
CA LYS A 55 1.48 -14.72 -0.90
C LYS A 55 1.18 -13.80 -2.09
N LYS A 56 0.08 -14.05 -2.78
CA LYS A 56 -0.45 -13.12 -3.79
C LYS A 56 -0.77 -11.77 -3.16
N VAL A 57 -0.64 -10.70 -3.93
CA VAL A 57 -1.14 -9.37 -3.57
C VAL A 57 -2.61 -9.42 -3.17
N ASN A 58 -3.03 -8.53 -2.27
CA ASN A 58 -4.44 -8.33 -2.01
C ASN A 58 -5.08 -7.68 -3.27
N PRO A 59 -6.04 -8.34 -3.95
CA PRO A 59 -6.58 -7.83 -5.23
C PRO A 59 -7.14 -6.42 -5.15
N ILE A 60 -7.64 -6.00 -3.98
CA ILE A 60 -8.10 -4.64 -3.75
C ILE A 60 -7.04 -3.58 -4.09
N LEU A 61 -5.74 -3.87 -3.91
CA LEU A 61 -4.68 -2.92 -4.26
C LEU A 61 -4.59 -2.69 -5.77
N LEU A 62 -4.92 -3.71 -6.57
CA LEU A 62 -4.87 -3.65 -8.03
C LEU A 62 -6.14 -3.04 -8.60
N GLU A 63 -7.29 -3.46 -8.10
CA GLU A 63 -8.59 -3.18 -8.71
C GLU A 63 -9.21 -1.86 -8.22
N PHE A 64 -9.04 -1.51 -6.93
CA PHE A 64 -9.74 -0.40 -6.29
C PHE A 64 -9.49 0.97 -6.96
N PRO A 65 -8.27 1.31 -7.42
CA PRO A 65 -8.04 2.60 -8.06
C PRO A 65 -8.85 2.82 -9.34
N TYR A 66 -9.21 1.74 -10.04
CA TYR A 66 -9.88 1.76 -11.34
C TYR A 66 -11.40 1.56 -11.26
N GLU A 67 -11.92 1.09 -10.13
CA GLU A 67 -13.35 0.90 -9.93
C GLU A 67 -14.02 2.22 -9.47
N GLU A 68 -15.21 2.50 -10.00
CA GLU A 68 -16.00 3.71 -9.70
C GLU A 68 -17.38 3.38 -9.11
N ASN A 69 -17.86 2.14 -9.25
CA ASN A 69 -19.11 1.70 -8.67
C ASN A 69 -19.00 1.58 -7.14
N ALA A 70 -19.67 2.49 -6.42
CA ALA A 70 -19.63 2.54 -4.96
C ALA A 70 -20.04 1.23 -4.27
N LYS A 71 -21.01 0.49 -4.83
CA LYS A 71 -21.43 -0.81 -4.28
C LYS A 71 -20.34 -1.87 -4.45
N THR A 72 -19.70 -1.92 -5.62
CA THR A 72 -18.55 -2.81 -5.85
C THR A 72 -17.40 -2.47 -4.92
N LEU A 73 -17.05 -1.19 -4.79
CA LEU A 73 -15.99 -0.73 -3.88
C LEU A 73 -16.28 -1.10 -2.42
N ALA A 74 -17.52 -0.93 -1.96
CA ALA A 74 -17.93 -1.34 -0.62
C ALA A 74 -17.78 -2.85 -0.41
N LYS A 75 -18.22 -3.64 -1.40
CA LYS A 75 -18.06 -5.10 -1.37
C LYS A 75 -16.58 -5.50 -1.33
N MET A 76 -15.74 -4.90 -2.17
CA MET A 76 -14.29 -5.17 -2.19
C MET A 76 -13.66 -4.92 -0.82
N ILE A 77 -13.98 -3.80 -0.16
CA ILE A 77 -13.48 -3.50 1.18
C ILE A 77 -13.85 -4.63 2.15
N LEU A 78 -15.11 -5.08 2.17
CA LEU A 78 -15.56 -6.11 3.11
C LEU A 78 -15.03 -7.51 2.76
N ASP A 79 -14.91 -7.86 1.48
CA ASP A 79 -14.45 -9.17 1.03
C ASP A 79 -12.93 -9.35 1.20
N TYR A 80 -12.16 -8.28 1.04
CA TYR A 80 -10.69 -8.34 1.04
C TYR A 80 -10.03 -7.84 2.33
N GLY A 81 -10.80 -7.27 3.26
CA GLY A 81 -10.29 -6.87 4.58
C GLY A 81 -9.96 -8.09 5.44
N ALA A 82 -8.77 -8.08 6.05
CA ALA A 82 -8.27 -9.13 6.95
C ALA A 82 -7.98 -8.54 8.35
N PRO A 83 -9.01 -8.37 9.22
CA PRO A 83 -8.84 -7.80 10.55
C PRO A 83 -7.81 -8.51 11.43
N GLU A 84 -7.64 -9.82 11.23
CA GLU A 84 -6.66 -10.68 11.88
C GLU A 84 -5.21 -10.44 11.45
N GLU A 85 -4.99 -9.94 10.22
CA GLU A 85 -3.65 -9.58 9.71
C GLU A 85 -3.29 -8.10 9.96
N ARG A 86 -4.14 -7.35 10.67
CA ARG A 86 -4.04 -5.89 10.85
C ARG A 86 -2.62 -5.40 11.13
N GLN A 87 -2.17 -4.46 10.32
CA GLN A 87 -0.93 -3.71 10.50
C GLN A 87 -1.23 -2.32 11.05
N ARG A 88 -0.54 -1.90 12.12
CA ARG A 88 -0.68 -0.54 12.63
C ARG A 88 0.10 0.42 11.75
N ILE A 89 -0.57 1.43 11.22
CA ILE A 89 0.05 2.47 10.40
C ILE A 89 0.39 3.64 11.32
N HIS A 90 1.69 3.85 11.54
CA HIS A 90 2.21 4.98 12.29
C HIS A 90 2.49 6.18 11.38
N PRO A 91 2.36 7.41 11.88
CA PRO A 91 2.78 8.59 11.14
C PRO A 91 4.23 8.49 10.69
N ILE A 92 4.50 8.86 9.44
CA ILE A 92 5.83 8.78 8.86
C ILE A 92 6.53 10.12 9.06
N ALA A 93 7.64 10.11 9.81
CA ALA A 93 8.43 11.31 10.07
C ALA A 93 9.05 11.88 8.77
N ARG A 94 9.08 13.21 8.66
CA ARG A 94 9.77 13.95 7.59
C ARG A 94 11.30 13.84 7.74
N LEU A 95 12.01 13.99 6.64
CA LEU A 95 13.48 13.98 6.54
C LEU A 95 13.99 15.21 5.78
N SER A 96 13.42 16.38 6.08
CA SER A 96 13.61 17.60 5.28
C SER A 96 15.05 18.13 5.27
N ASN A 97 15.89 17.72 6.23
CA ASN A 97 17.31 18.04 6.29
C ASN A 97 18.21 17.10 5.45
N VAL A 98 17.67 16.03 4.87
CA VAL A 98 18.43 15.08 4.05
C VAL A 98 18.41 15.54 2.59
N GLU A 99 19.57 15.53 1.93
CA GLU A 99 19.69 15.92 0.52
C GLU A 99 19.03 14.91 -0.44
N ILE A 100 18.52 15.40 -1.58
CA ILE A 100 17.84 14.56 -2.59
C ILE A 100 18.70 13.38 -3.08
N PRO A 101 20.01 13.55 -3.41
CA PRO A 101 20.85 12.43 -3.83
C PRO A 101 20.94 11.32 -2.76
N VAL A 102 21.06 11.72 -1.49
CA VAL A 102 21.10 10.80 -0.34
C VAL A 102 19.75 10.09 -0.17
N LEU A 103 18.63 10.81 -0.30
CA LEU A 103 17.29 10.22 -0.26
C LEU A 103 17.11 9.14 -1.33
N LYS A 104 17.53 9.41 -2.57
CA LYS A 104 17.44 8.45 -3.69
C LYS A 104 18.27 7.19 -3.42
N GLN A 105 19.52 7.37 -3.02
CA GLN A 105 20.43 6.24 -2.73
C GLN A 105 19.86 5.38 -1.60
N LYS A 106 19.50 6.02 -0.47
CA LYS A 106 18.96 5.31 0.70
C LYS A 106 17.65 4.61 0.39
N LEU A 107 16.74 5.26 -0.35
CA LEU A 107 15.48 4.65 -0.76
C LEU A 107 15.74 3.37 -1.57
N MET A 108 16.54 3.44 -2.64
CA MET A 108 16.87 2.27 -3.47
C MET A 108 17.49 1.15 -2.64
N THR A 109 18.49 1.47 -1.80
CA THR A 109 19.12 0.49 -0.91
C THR A 109 18.10 -0.17 0.04
N THR A 110 17.19 0.60 0.63
CA THR A 110 16.18 0.05 1.55
C THR A 110 15.10 -0.75 0.84
N LEU A 111 14.76 -0.43 -0.41
CA LEU A 111 13.82 -1.20 -1.23
C LEU A 111 14.41 -2.57 -1.59
N VAL A 112 15.65 -2.61 -2.06
CA VAL A 112 16.36 -3.87 -2.40
C VAL A 112 16.51 -4.77 -1.16
N HIS A 113 16.85 -4.20 -0.01
CA HIS A 113 16.96 -4.94 1.25
C HIS A 113 15.61 -5.18 1.96
N GLN A 114 14.48 -4.83 1.35
CA GLN A 114 13.14 -5.04 1.89
C GLN A 114 12.90 -4.40 3.28
N ASN A 115 13.63 -3.31 3.58
CA ASN A 115 13.56 -2.62 4.86
C ASN A 115 12.52 -1.51 4.82
N PHE A 116 11.24 -1.90 4.90
CA PHE A 116 10.11 -0.98 4.79
C PHE A 116 10.11 0.14 5.85
N GLU A 117 10.53 -0.16 7.08
CA GLU A 117 10.54 0.84 8.16
C GLU A 117 11.43 2.04 7.85
N HIS A 118 12.53 1.81 7.14
CA HIS A 118 13.40 2.88 6.67
C HIS A 118 12.92 3.43 5.32
N ALA A 119 12.55 2.56 4.38
CA ALA A 119 12.12 2.94 3.04
C ALA A 119 10.98 3.96 3.08
N LYS A 120 9.98 3.78 3.95
CA LYS A 120 8.81 4.65 4.02
C LYS A 120 9.14 6.12 4.33
N ARG A 121 10.20 6.38 5.11
CA ARG A 121 10.64 7.74 5.46
C ARG A 121 11.32 8.42 4.27
N TYR A 122 12.23 7.72 3.59
CA TYR A 122 12.90 8.24 2.40
C TYR A 122 11.93 8.42 1.23
N ALA A 123 11.02 7.46 1.05
CA ALA A 123 9.95 7.49 0.06
C ALA A 123 9.03 8.69 0.25
N LYS A 124 8.52 8.91 1.48
CA LYS A 124 7.66 10.06 1.77
C LYS A 124 8.36 11.37 1.46
N GLU A 125 9.60 11.55 1.93
CA GLU A 125 10.30 12.82 1.73
C GLU A 125 10.59 13.07 0.24
N LEU A 126 11.02 12.04 -0.49
CA LEU A 126 11.28 12.16 -1.93
C LEU A 126 9.98 12.43 -2.71
N PHE A 127 8.89 11.72 -2.41
CA PHE A 127 7.59 11.95 -3.05
C PHE A 127 7.10 13.39 -2.86
N LEU A 128 7.19 13.92 -1.65
CA LEU A 128 6.72 15.28 -1.34
C LEU A 128 7.60 16.40 -1.90
N ARG A 129 8.88 16.12 -2.22
CA ARG A 129 9.82 17.13 -2.73
C ARG A 129 10.04 17.04 -4.24
N GLU A 130 10.14 15.83 -4.76
CA GLU A 130 10.39 15.53 -6.17
C GLU A 130 9.62 14.27 -6.59
N GLU A 131 8.30 14.42 -6.73
CA GLU A 131 7.39 13.34 -7.08
C GLU A 131 7.83 12.57 -8.34
N GLU A 132 8.23 13.27 -9.41
CA GLU A 132 8.71 12.65 -10.64
C GLU A 132 9.94 11.76 -10.39
N THR A 133 10.89 12.25 -9.59
CA THR A 133 12.10 11.49 -9.22
C THR A 133 11.75 10.26 -8.39
N PHE A 134 10.78 10.36 -7.49
CA PHE A 134 10.27 9.22 -6.72
C PHE A 134 9.71 8.14 -7.65
N TRP A 135 8.85 8.50 -8.59
CA TRP A 135 8.25 7.52 -9.51
C TRP A 135 9.30 6.86 -10.42
N LYS A 136 10.22 7.63 -11.01
CA LYS A 136 11.33 7.08 -11.81
C LYS A 136 12.16 6.06 -11.02
N LEU A 137 12.41 6.34 -9.74
CA LEU A 137 13.16 5.43 -8.86
C LEU A 137 12.39 4.14 -8.60
N LEU A 138 11.09 4.22 -8.29
CA LEU A 138 10.27 3.01 -8.09
C LEU A 138 10.13 2.17 -9.35
N HIS A 139 9.95 2.80 -10.52
CA HIS A 139 9.93 2.08 -11.80
C HIS A 139 11.23 1.30 -12.01
N ARG A 140 12.39 1.95 -11.82
CA ARG A 140 13.69 1.28 -11.90
C ARG A 140 13.82 0.13 -10.90
N PHE A 141 13.38 0.31 -9.66
CA PHE A 141 13.42 -0.74 -8.64
C PHE A 141 12.58 -1.96 -9.04
N VAL A 142 11.39 -1.74 -9.58
CA VAL A 142 10.50 -2.81 -10.03
C VAL A 142 11.04 -3.50 -11.29
N GLU A 143 11.69 -2.77 -12.18
CA GLU A 143 12.34 -3.32 -13.38
C GLU A 143 13.53 -4.23 -13.08
N LEU A 144 14.23 -4.02 -11.96
CA LEU A 144 15.29 -4.90 -11.49
C LEU A 144 14.79 -6.27 -11.01
N GLY A 145 13.49 -6.39 -10.71
CA GLY A 145 12.89 -7.61 -10.18
C GLY A 145 12.48 -8.62 -11.26
N GLU A 146 11.94 -9.76 -10.82
CA GLU A 146 11.44 -10.81 -11.70
C GLU A 146 10.37 -10.32 -12.70
N LYS A 147 10.33 -10.92 -13.89
CA LYS A 147 9.34 -10.61 -14.94
C LYS A 147 7.88 -10.83 -14.47
N GLU A 148 7.65 -11.90 -13.73
CA GLU A 148 6.31 -12.28 -13.24
C GLU A 148 5.91 -11.57 -11.93
N SER A 149 6.69 -10.58 -11.48
CA SER A 149 6.39 -9.86 -10.24
C SER A 149 5.15 -8.97 -10.36
N GLN A 150 4.25 -9.09 -9.38
CA GLN A 150 3.06 -8.25 -9.25
C GLN A 150 3.39 -6.78 -8.90
N LYS A 151 4.65 -6.46 -8.58
CA LYS A 151 5.08 -5.09 -8.25
C LYS A 151 4.81 -4.09 -9.35
N ARG A 152 4.87 -4.47 -10.63
CA ARG A 152 4.56 -3.58 -11.76
C ARG A 152 3.13 -3.09 -11.71
N GLU A 153 2.19 -4.01 -11.50
CA GLU A 153 0.77 -3.71 -11.45
C GLU A 153 0.43 -2.90 -10.21
N VAL A 154 1.02 -3.26 -9.06
CA VAL A 154 0.86 -2.49 -7.81
C VAL A 154 1.42 -1.09 -7.95
N LEU A 155 2.58 -0.90 -8.61
CA LEU A 155 3.14 0.44 -8.82
C LEU A 155 2.24 1.30 -9.71
N ARG A 156 1.65 0.74 -10.77
CA ARG A 156 0.69 1.45 -11.63
C ARG A 156 -0.56 1.87 -10.83
N ALA A 157 -1.13 0.95 -10.07
CA ALA A 157 -2.29 1.20 -9.22
C ALA A 157 -1.97 2.27 -8.14
N PHE A 158 -0.77 2.22 -7.57
CA PHE A 158 -0.28 3.22 -6.61
C PHE A 158 -0.18 4.60 -7.25
N GLN A 159 0.37 4.71 -8.47
CA GLN A 159 0.44 5.97 -9.21
C GLN A 159 -0.95 6.56 -9.46
N VAL A 160 -1.90 5.76 -9.95
CA VAL A 160 -3.29 6.20 -10.20
C VAL A 160 -3.92 6.73 -8.91
N CYS A 161 -3.77 6.00 -7.80
CA CYS A 161 -4.27 6.42 -6.50
C CYS A 161 -3.68 7.77 -6.09
N MET A 162 -2.35 7.92 -6.11
CA MET A 162 -1.66 9.16 -5.68
C MET A 162 -1.93 10.35 -6.61
N GLN A 163 -2.14 10.15 -7.90
CA GLN A 163 -2.50 11.22 -8.83
C GLN A 163 -3.83 11.90 -8.44
N VAL A 164 -4.79 11.12 -7.95
CA VAL A 164 -6.11 11.60 -7.51
C VAL A 164 -6.03 12.20 -6.11
N VAL A 165 -5.49 11.46 -5.13
CA VAL A 165 -5.50 11.91 -3.72
C VAL A 165 -4.41 12.93 -3.38
N LYS A 166 -3.43 13.11 -4.28
CA LYS A 166 -2.16 13.83 -4.10
C LYS A 166 -1.27 13.21 -3.03
N TYR A 167 -1.74 13.10 -1.80
CA TYR A 167 -1.05 12.38 -0.74
C TYR A 167 -2.02 11.95 0.34
N ASP A 168 -2.14 10.64 0.55
CA ASP A 168 -2.74 10.05 1.74
C ASP A 168 -1.70 9.11 2.36
N GLU A 169 -1.27 9.39 3.60
CA GLU A 169 -0.18 8.64 4.23
C GLU A 169 -0.49 7.16 4.45
N ARG A 170 -1.77 6.80 4.66
CA ARG A 170 -2.18 5.42 4.93
C ARG A 170 -2.20 4.61 3.64
N LEU A 171 -2.73 5.19 2.56
CA LEU A 171 -2.65 4.60 1.23
C LEU A 171 -1.20 4.52 0.75
N PHE A 172 -0.41 5.57 0.95
CA PHE A 172 1.02 5.58 0.65
C PHE A 172 1.76 4.45 1.37
N HIS A 173 1.51 4.28 2.66
CA HIS A 173 2.04 3.18 3.46
C HIS A 173 1.63 1.81 2.88
N LEU A 174 0.34 1.64 2.59
CA LEU A 174 -0.24 0.38 2.12
C LEU A 174 0.42 -0.09 0.81
N TYR A 175 0.49 0.79 -0.21
CA TYR A 175 1.11 0.44 -1.49
C TYR A 175 2.62 0.23 -1.38
N LEU A 176 3.32 1.11 -0.66
CA LEU A 176 4.77 1.00 -0.50
C LEU A 176 5.16 -0.24 0.33
N SER A 177 4.32 -0.64 1.28
CA SER A 177 4.51 -1.86 2.09
C SER A 177 4.59 -3.08 1.19
N PHE A 178 3.66 -3.25 0.26
CA PHE A 178 3.71 -4.32 -0.73
C PHE A 178 5.00 -4.25 -1.56
N LEU A 179 5.27 -3.09 -2.17
CA LEU A 179 6.42 -2.92 -3.07
C LEU A 179 7.75 -3.24 -2.37
N THR A 180 7.86 -2.93 -1.09
CA THR A 180 9.09 -3.15 -0.32
C THR A 180 9.19 -4.57 0.24
N ARG A 181 8.10 -5.13 0.76
CA ARG A 181 8.10 -6.41 1.48
C ARG A 181 7.93 -7.63 0.58
N TYR A 182 7.38 -7.44 -0.62
CA TYR A 182 7.28 -8.53 -1.60
C TYR A 182 8.66 -8.92 -2.14
N ARG A 183 8.99 -10.20 -2.06
CA ARG A 183 10.27 -10.76 -2.51
C ARG A 183 10.23 -11.13 -3.98
N ASP A 184 11.07 -10.45 -4.76
CA ASP A 184 11.55 -11.02 -6.01
C ASP A 184 12.89 -11.71 -5.72
N ASN A 185 13.26 -12.72 -6.51
CA ASN A 185 14.64 -13.18 -6.55
C ASN A 185 15.42 -12.15 -7.36
N TYR A 186 16.30 -11.40 -6.69
CA TYR A 186 17.22 -10.44 -7.27
C TYR A 186 18.62 -11.03 -7.36
#